data_AF-A0A0S7Y9W9-F1
#
_entry.id   AF-A0A0S7Y9W9-F1
#
_cell.length_a   1.000
_cell.length_b   1.000
_cell.length_c   1.000
_cell.angle_alpha   90.00
_cell.angle_beta   90.00
_cell.angle_gamma   90.00
#
_symmetry.space_group_name_H-M   'P 1'
#
loop_
_entity.id
_entity.type
_entity.pdbx_description
1 polymer ?
#
loop_
_entity_poly.entity_id
_entity_poly.type
_entity_poly.pdbx_seq_one_letter_code
_entity_poly.pdbx_strand_id
1 'polypeptide(L)'
;TEYPHIDARKGLSDLQWIQYQLDNFATVDEVIASDKNIRISVRYAIPLHFLVCDRTGRAATIEFLAGEMVAHTQDDLPATVLTNNTCKYSIRLFTVFDGDETISVFDAADYSLKRFVWAAQGVHNWNPKTCGPPVRYAFNILDKVSMDFTVFRIVYDVGNNHIYFKTKSNPNMRFINVNKFNFSCDTPVKIMDISTGNEGDVTPLFSDYTYEANYDLIFRSFSETEFLKNIPEQVLETRAQYPETLPCEE
;
A
#
# COMPACT_ATOMS: atom_id res chain seq x y z
N THR A 1 -8.54 14.02 0.22
CA THR A 1 -8.61 13.52 1.60
C THR A 1 -8.63 14.67 2.58
N GLU A 2 -9.54 14.63 3.53
CA GLU A 2 -9.62 15.47 4.72
C GLU A 2 -9.87 14.56 5.92
N TYR A 3 -8.86 14.41 6.79
CA TYR A 3 -8.94 13.51 7.95
C TYR A 3 -9.82 14.08 9.07
N PRO A 4 -10.37 13.22 9.95
CA PRO A 4 -11.18 13.67 11.08
C PRO A 4 -10.43 14.62 12.02
N HIS A 5 -11.12 15.68 12.44
CA HIS A 5 -10.64 16.54 13.52
C HIS A 5 -10.53 15.76 14.85
N ILE A 6 -9.90 16.38 15.84
CA ILE A 6 -9.73 15.77 17.15
C ILE A 6 -11.10 15.55 17.81
N ASP A 7 -11.38 14.31 18.16
CA ASP A 7 -12.54 13.87 18.92
C ASP A 7 -12.12 12.88 20.02
N ALA A 8 -13.07 12.11 20.57
CA ALA A 8 -12.82 11.16 21.65
C ALA A 8 -11.95 9.95 21.24
N ARG A 9 -11.74 9.70 19.94
CA ARG A 9 -10.94 8.57 19.43
C ARG A 9 -9.45 8.85 19.60
N LYS A 10 -8.68 7.79 19.81
CA LYS A 10 -7.21 7.89 19.84
C LYS A 10 -6.70 8.22 18.43
N GLY A 11 -5.68 9.07 18.35
CA GLY A 11 -5.08 9.48 17.07
C GLY A 11 -3.79 8.73 16.77
N LEU A 12 -3.66 8.19 15.56
CA LEU A 12 -2.41 7.64 15.01
C LEU A 12 -1.97 8.45 13.79
N SER A 13 -0.69 8.43 13.43
CA SER A 13 -0.28 8.98 12.12
C SER A 13 -0.84 8.12 10.99
N ASP A 14 -0.98 8.72 9.81
CA ASP A 14 -1.44 8.07 8.58
C ASP A 14 -0.66 6.80 8.24
N LEU A 15 0.67 6.80 8.37
CA LEU A 15 1.49 5.61 8.11
C LEU A 15 1.40 4.55 9.22
N GLN A 16 1.24 4.95 10.49
CA GLN A 16 1.04 4.00 11.59
C GLN A 16 -0.37 3.39 11.58
N TRP A 17 -1.34 4.08 10.98
CA TRP A 17 -2.67 3.53 10.77
C TRP A 17 -2.60 2.25 9.92
N ILE A 18 -1.77 2.19 8.88
CA ILE A 18 -1.57 0.97 8.06
C ILE A 18 -1.10 -0.19 8.93
N GLN A 19 -0.05 0.03 9.75
CA GLN A 19 0.50 -1.02 10.61
C GLN A 19 -0.51 -1.47 11.66
N TYR A 20 -1.22 -0.52 12.29
CA TYR A 20 -2.27 -0.82 13.25
C TYR A 20 -3.35 -1.75 12.65
N GLN A 21 -3.77 -1.52 11.40
CA GLN A 21 -4.73 -2.41 10.76
C GLN A 21 -4.17 -3.83 10.57
N LEU A 22 -2.92 -3.94 10.10
CA LEU A 22 -2.26 -5.22 9.84
C LEU A 22 -1.97 -6.03 11.11
N ASP A 23 -1.74 -5.35 12.24
CA ASP A 23 -1.47 -5.99 13.53
C ASP A 23 -2.75 -6.48 14.22
N ASN A 24 -3.89 -5.83 13.99
CA ASN A 24 -5.09 -6.02 14.83
C ASN A 24 -6.26 -6.74 14.12
N PHE A 25 -6.30 -6.76 12.79
CA PHE A 25 -7.50 -7.20 12.06
C PHE A 25 -7.20 -8.20 10.96
N ALA A 26 -8.11 -9.16 10.78
CA ALA A 26 -8.03 -10.18 9.75
C ALA A 26 -8.96 -9.91 8.55
N THR A 27 -9.97 -9.05 8.73
CA THR A 27 -11.03 -8.80 7.75
C THR A 27 -11.19 -7.32 7.42
N VAL A 28 -11.69 -7.03 6.23
CA VAL A 28 -12.02 -5.66 5.80
C VAL A 28 -13.08 -5.02 6.72
N ASP A 29 -14.06 -5.79 7.19
CA ASP A 29 -15.12 -5.26 8.05
C ASP A 29 -14.60 -4.83 9.43
N GLU A 30 -13.62 -5.53 9.98
CA GLU A 30 -12.95 -5.13 11.22
C GLU A 30 -12.16 -3.83 11.04
N VAL A 31 -11.44 -3.68 9.92
CA VAL A 31 -10.73 -2.45 9.57
C VAL A 31 -11.71 -1.27 9.52
N ILE A 32 -12.86 -1.43 8.84
CA ILE A 32 -13.90 -0.40 8.77
C ILE A 32 -14.48 -0.11 10.16
N ALA A 33 -14.76 -1.14 10.95
CA ALA A 33 -15.30 -1.00 12.30
C ALA A 33 -14.32 -0.33 13.28
N SER A 34 -13.01 -0.32 12.98
CA SER A 34 -11.98 0.32 13.80
C SER A 34 -12.11 1.84 13.88
N ASP A 35 -12.77 2.47 12.91
CA ASP A 35 -12.98 3.93 12.85
C ASP A 35 -13.71 4.47 14.08
N LYS A 36 -14.50 3.66 14.79
CA LYS A 36 -15.15 4.06 16.05
C LYS A 36 -14.16 4.27 17.21
N ASN A 37 -12.95 3.72 17.12
CA ASN A 37 -11.96 3.67 18.20
C ASN A 37 -10.73 4.53 17.91
N ILE A 38 -10.25 4.49 16.67
CA ILE A 38 -9.02 5.13 16.21
C ILE A 38 -9.35 6.06 15.05
N ARG A 39 -8.71 7.23 15.03
CA ARG A 39 -8.71 8.16 13.90
C ARG A 39 -7.29 8.38 13.39
N ILE A 40 -7.17 8.77 12.13
CA ILE A 40 -5.93 9.35 11.62
C ILE A 40 -5.80 10.77 12.17
N SER A 41 -4.65 11.07 12.75
CA SER A 41 -4.31 12.37 13.30
C SER A 41 -4.00 13.35 12.18
N VAL A 42 -4.66 14.51 12.16
CA VAL A 42 -4.35 15.60 11.21
C VAL A 42 -2.94 16.17 11.36
N ARG A 43 -2.24 15.87 12.47
CA ARG A 43 -0.93 16.44 12.77
C ARG A 43 0.15 15.77 11.89
N TYR A 44 0.73 16.56 10.97
CA TYR A 44 1.75 16.14 10.00
C TYR A 44 1.32 15.03 9.03
N ALA A 45 0.02 14.76 8.91
CA ALA A 45 -0.48 13.74 8.01
C ALA A 45 -0.49 14.22 6.56
N ILE A 46 -0.21 13.30 5.66
CA ILE A 46 -0.32 13.51 4.22
C ILE A 46 -1.71 13.02 3.79
N PRO A 47 -2.43 13.73 2.91
CA PRO A 47 -3.75 13.30 2.44
C PRO A 47 -3.65 11.99 1.65
N LEU A 48 -3.93 10.86 2.31
CA LEU A 48 -3.95 9.52 1.75
C LEU A 48 -5.36 8.92 1.79
N HIS A 49 -5.56 7.87 1.04
CA HIS A 49 -6.72 6.99 1.06
C HIS A 49 -6.23 5.58 0.71
N PHE A 50 -7.00 4.57 1.08
CA PHE A 50 -6.49 3.21 1.15
C PHE A 50 -7.36 2.26 0.35
N LEU A 51 -6.74 1.27 -0.29
CA LEU A 51 -7.41 0.11 -0.84
C LEU A 51 -7.01 -1.07 0.04
N VAL A 52 -7.99 -1.71 0.67
CA VAL A 52 -7.79 -2.83 1.59
C VAL A 52 -8.51 -4.06 1.03
N CYS A 53 -7.91 -5.22 1.17
CA CYS A 53 -8.55 -6.49 0.89
C CYS A 53 -8.19 -7.54 1.94
N ASP A 54 -9.00 -8.58 2.05
CA ASP A 54 -8.74 -9.72 2.93
C ASP A 54 -8.70 -11.06 2.17
N ARG A 55 -8.37 -12.13 2.90
CA ARG A 55 -8.20 -13.48 2.34
C ARG A 55 -9.48 -14.07 1.72
N THR A 56 -10.66 -13.52 2.03
CA THR A 56 -11.93 -13.95 1.44
C THR A 56 -12.18 -13.33 0.06
N GLY A 57 -11.36 -12.35 -0.34
CA GLY A 57 -11.53 -11.57 -1.57
C GLY A 57 -12.44 -10.35 -1.38
N ARG A 58 -12.90 -10.06 -0.15
CA ARG A 58 -13.55 -8.80 0.17
C ARG A 58 -12.55 -7.66 0.04
N ALA A 59 -13.00 -6.53 -0.50
CA ALA A 59 -12.18 -5.34 -0.68
C ALA A 59 -12.98 -4.07 -0.39
N ALA A 60 -12.27 -3.04 0.06
CA ALA A 60 -12.81 -1.71 0.29
C ALA A 60 -11.83 -0.63 -0.14
N THR A 61 -12.35 0.45 -0.71
CA THR A 61 -11.63 1.74 -0.65
C THR A 61 -12.04 2.47 0.61
N ILE A 62 -11.09 3.08 1.29
CA ILE A 62 -11.27 3.84 2.52
C ILE A 62 -10.74 5.24 2.27
N GLU A 63 -11.65 6.20 2.17
CA GLU A 63 -11.37 7.60 1.94
C GLU A 63 -11.71 8.42 3.19
N PHE A 64 -11.12 9.60 3.32
CA PHE A 64 -11.53 10.55 4.35
C PHE A 64 -12.00 11.83 3.67
N LEU A 65 -13.30 12.11 3.78
CA LEU A 65 -13.98 13.18 3.06
C LEU A 65 -14.77 14.01 4.07
N ALA A 66 -14.59 15.33 4.05
CA ALA A 66 -15.24 16.24 5.02
C ALA A 66 -15.01 15.85 6.50
N GLY A 67 -13.85 15.27 6.81
CA GLY A 67 -13.51 14.84 8.16
C GLY A 67 -14.12 13.50 8.59
N GLU A 68 -14.76 12.74 7.69
CA GLU A 68 -15.36 11.44 7.99
C GLU A 68 -14.71 10.32 7.18
N MET A 69 -14.63 9.12 7.75
CA MET A 69 -14.21 7.93 7.01
C MET A 69 -15.37 7.46 6.11
N VAL A 70 -15.11 7.35 4.82
CA VAL A 70 -16.03 6.85 3.81
C VAL A 70 -15.46 5.57 3.23
N ALA A 71 -16.12 4.44 3.50
CA ALA A 71 -15.76 3.15 2.95
C ALA A 71 -16.68 2.77 1.79
N HIS A 72 -16.10 2.41 0.64
CA HIS A 72 -16.83 1.84 -0.49
C HIS A 72 -16.49 0.35 -0.61
N THR A 73 -17.50 -0.51 -0.57
CA THR A 73 -17.38 -1.97 -0.65
C THR A 73 -18.28 -2.53 -1.74
N GLN A 74 -17.92 -3.67 -2.33
CA GLN A 74 -18.77 -4.48 -3.21
C GLN A 74 -19.66 -3.65 -4.16
N ASP A 75 -20.94 -3.47 -3.84
CA ASP A 75 -21.95 -2.78 -4.67
C ASP A 75 -21.57 -1.32 -4.98
N ASP A 76 -20.91 -0.63 -4.04
CA ASP A 76 -20.41 0.74 -4.22
C ASP A 76 -18.99 0.81 -4.79
N LEU A 77 -18.38 -0.35 -5.06
CA LEU A 77 -17.03 -0.50 -5.60
C LEU A 77 -17.02 -1.47 -6.81
N PRO A 78 -17.61 -1.08 -7.95
CA PRO A 78 -17.73 -1.94 -9.14
C PRO A 78 -16.37 -2.32 -9.76
N ALA A 79 -15.32 -1.56 -9.47
CA ALA A 79 -13.95 -1.91 -9.78
C ALA A 79 -13.10 -1.79 -8.52
N THR A 80 -12.42 -2.87 -8.11
CA THR A 80 -11.52 -2.91 -6.95
C THR A 80 -10.18 -2.25 -7.28
N VAL A 81 -10.22 -0.96 -7.58
CA VAL A 81 -9.09 -0.14 -8.01
C VAL A 81 -9.12 1.19 -7.26
N LEU A 82 -7.94 1.71 -6.92
CA LEU A 82 -7.79 3.05 -6.35
C LEU A 82 -6.61 3.74 -7.03
N THR A 83 -6.78 5.03 -7.34
CA THR A 83 -5.72 5.94 -7.79
C THR A 83 -5.83 7.23 -6.99
N ASN A 84 -5.20 8.34 -7.40
CA ASN A 84 -5.08 9.55 -6.57
C ASN A 84 -6.34 10.44 -6.52
N ASN A 85 -7.41 10.08 -7.24
CA ASN A 85 -8.69 10.79 -7.19
C ASN A 85 -9.71 10.00 -6.38
N THR A 86 -10.75 10.69 -5.89
CA THR A 86 -11.80 10.04 -5.09
C THR A 86 -12.44 8.88 -5.83
N CYS A 87 -12.83 7.82 -5.11
CA CYS A 87 -13.42 6.61 -5.67
C CYS A 87 -14.64 6.94 -6.54
N LYS A 88 -15.58 7.73 -6.01
CA LYS A 88 -16.80 8.15 -6.72
C LYS A 88 -16.52 8.88 -8.03
N TYR A 89 -15.54 9.79 -8.04
CA TYR A 89 -15.18 10.54 -9.25
C TYR A 89 -14.54 9.62 -10.30
N SER A 90 -13.65 8.73 -9.86
CA SER A 90 -12.98 7.75 -10.72
C SER A 90 -13.96 6.76 -11.35
N ILE A 91 -14.89 6.20 -10.56
CA ILE A 91 -15.95 5.29 -11.04
C ILE A 91 -16.85 6.01 -12.05
N ARG A 92 -17.28 7.25 -11.76
CA ARG A 92 -18.12 8.02 -12.67
C ARG A 92 -17.49 8.14 -14.06
N LEU A 93 -16.19 8.42 -14.12
CA LEU A 93 -15.49 8.54 -15.39
C LEU A 93 -15.34 7.19 -16.09
N PHE A 94 -15.02 6.12 -15.35
CA PHE A 94 -15.01 4.77 -15.92
C PHE A 94 -16.35 4.40 -16.57
N THR A 95 -17.48 4.73 -15.93
CA THR A 95 -18.82 4.52 -16.50
C THR A 95 -19.11 5.41 -17.70
N VAL A 96 -18.77 6.71 -17.65
CA VAL A 96 -19.01 7.65 -18.77
C VAL A 96 -18.26 7.24 -20.03
N PHE A 97 -17.06 6.68 -19.87
CA PHE A 97 -16.24 6.23 -20.98
C PHE A 97 -16.50 4.77 -21.36
N ASP A 98 -17.42 4.06 -20.69
CA ASP A 98 -17.68 2.63 -20.90
C ASP A 98 -16.39 1.77 -20.88
N GLY A 99 -15.42 2.19 -20.08
CA GLY A 99 -14.08 1.59 -20.06
C GLY A 99 -13.26 1.76 -21.34
N ASP A 100 -13.68 2.58 -22.32
CA ASP A 100 -12.96 2.85 -23.56
C ASP A 100 -11.64 3.60 -23.29
N GLU A 101 -10.57 2.85 -23.49
CA GLU A 101 -9.19 3.23 -23.24
C GLU A 101 -8.59 4.15 -24.31
N THR A 102 -9.29 4.37 -25.42
CA THR A 102 -8.81 5.12 -26.59
C THR A 102 -9.25 6.59 -26.59
N ILE A 103 -10.12 6.96 -25.64
CA ILE A 103 -10.69 8.30 -25.54
C ILE A 103 -9.61 9.33 -25.18
N SER A 104 -9.33 10.22 -26.12
CA SER A 104 -8.28 11.25 -26.05
C SER A 104 -8.65 12.47 -25.20
N VAL A 105 -9.61 12.35 -24.28
CA VAL A 105 -10.16 13.48 -23.51
C VAL A 105 -9.28 13.80 -22.29
N PHE A 106 -8.46 12.85 -21.85
CA PHE A 106 -7.52 13.06 -20.76
C PHE A 106 -6.34 13.93 -21.21
N ASP A 107 -6.12 15.03 -20.50
CA ASP A 107 -4.89 15.81 -20.64
C ASP A 107 -3.80 15.33 -19.66
N ALA A 108 -2.68 16.06 -19.58
CA ALA A 108 -1.58 15.71 -18.70
C ALA A 108 -1.95 15.74 -17.20
N ALA A 109 -2.95 16.53 -16.80
CA ALA A 109 -3.42 16.62 -15.42
C ALA A 109 -4.29 15.40 -15.02
N ASP A 110 -4.88 14.71 -15.98
CA ASP A 110 -5.77 13.56 -15.75
C ASP A 110 -5.06 12.20 -15.65
N TYR A 111 -3.73 12.18 -15.51
CA TYR A 111 -2.94 10.94 -15.49
C TYR A 111 -3.47 9.91 -14.48
N SER A 112 -3.94 10.36 -13.32
CA SER A 112 -4.49 9.51 -12.27
C SER A 112 -5.76 8.79 -12.73
N LEU A 113 -6.67 9.51 -13.37
CA LEU A 113 -7.94 8.99 -13.89
C LEU A 113 -7.71 8.04 -15.06
N LYS A 114 -6.77 8.38 -15.94
CA LYS A 114 -6.37 7.50 -17.05
C LYS A 114 -5.83 6.17 -16.54
N ARG A 115 -4.98 6.20 -15.50
CA ARG A 115 -4.50 4.97 -14.82
C ARG A 115 -5.63 4.19 -14.17
N PHE A 116 -6.62 4.88 -13.58
CA PHE A 116 -7.78 4.22 -13.02
C PHE A 116 -8.54 3.44 -14.09
N VAL A 117 -8.86 4.06 -15.23
CA VAL A 117 -9.59 3.40 -16.33
C VAL A 117 -8.84 2.16 -16.81
N TRP A 118 -7.54 2.26 -17.07
CA TRP A 118 -6.73 1.11 -17.50
C TRP A 118 -6.68 -0.02 -16.47
N ALA A 119 -6.50 0.31 -15.19
CA ALA A 119 -6.48 -0.69 -14.13
C ALA A 119 -7.86 -1.32 -13.92
N ALA A 120 -8.93 -0.52 -13.93
CA ALA A 120 -10.31 -0.99 -13.77
C ALA A 120 -10.71 -1.92 -14.91
N GLN A 121 -10.38 -1.58 -16.15
CA GLN A 121 -10.62 -2.43 -17.31
C GLN A 121 -9.80 -3.73 -17.23
N GLY A 122 -8.54 -3.67 -16.79
CA GLY A 122 -7.71 -4.86 -16.55
C GLY A 122 -8.32 -5.79 -15.50
N VAL A 123 -8.79 -5.25 -14.38
CA VAL A 123 -9.48 -6.04 -13.34
C VAL A 123 -10.79 -6.62 -13.87
N HIS A 124 -11.58 -5.82 -14.60
CA HIS A 124 -12.85 -6.26 -15.18
C HIS A 124 -12.68 -7.41 -16.19
N ASN A 125 -11.63 -7.37 -16.99
CA ASN A 125 -11.35 -8.35 -18.04
C ASN A 125 -10.63 -9.62 -17.54
N TRP A 126 -10.31 -9.71 -16.25
CA TRP A 126 -9.65 -10.88 -15.69
C TRP A 126 -10.53 -12.12 -15.79
N ASN A 127 -9.97 -13.19 -16.37
CA ASN A 127 -10.61 -14.50 -16.43
C ASN A 127 -9.57 -15.60 -16.18
N PRO A 128 -9.70 -16.39 -15.10
CA PRO A 128 -8.69 -17.39 -14.73
C PRO A 128 -8.52 -18.51 -15.78
N LYS A 129 -9.47 -18.68 -16.71
CA LYS A 129 -9.39 -19.69 -17.78
C LYS A 129 -8.56 -19.24 -18.98
N THR A 130 -8.44 -17.93 -19.21
CA THR A 130 -7.86 -17.38 -20.45
C THR A 130 -6.69 -16.44 -20.21
N CYS A 131 -6.60 -15.80 -19.04
CA CYS A 131 -5.60 -14.76 -18.76
C CYS A 131 -4.27 -15.30 -18.22
N GLY A 132 -4.15 -16.61 -17.96
CA GLY A 132 -2.93 -17.23 -17.44
C GLY A 132 -2.74 -17.02 -15.93
N PRO A 133 -1.48 -17.05 -15.42
CA PRO A 133 -1.22 -16.93 -13.99
C PRO A 133 -1.60 -15.54 -13.43
N PRO A 134 -2.33 -15.45 -12.30
CA PRO A 134 -2.84 -14.20 -11.75
C PRO A 134 -1.75 -13.18 -11.40
N VAL A 135 -0.64 -13.64 -10.80
CA VAL A 135 0.48 -12.75 -10.43
C VAL A 135 1.08 -12.07 -11.67
N ARG A 136 1.28 -12.83 -12.75
CA ARG A 136 1.80 -12.28 -14.01
C ARG A 136 0.81 -11.30 -14.63
N TYR A 137 -0.49 -11.61 -14.59
CA TYR A 137 -1.53 -10.73 -15.09
C TYR A 137 -1.61 -9.41 -14.31
N ALA A 138 -1.55 -9.47 -12.97
CA ALA A 138 -1.51 -8.30 -12.12
C ALA A 138 -0.29 -7.41 -12.45
N PHE A 139 0.89 -7.99 -12.65
CA PHE A 139 2.05 -7.21 -13.12
C PHE A 139 1.83 -6.58 -14.49
N ASN A 140 1.15 -7.23 -15.44
CA ASN A 140 0.86 -6.62 -16.73
C ASN A 140 -0.02 -5.37 -16.57
N ILE A 141 -1.02 -5.41 -15.67
CA ILE A 141 -1.83 -4.22 -15.33
C ILE A 141 -0.93 -3.13 -14.75
N LEU A 142 -0.11 -3.47 -13.75
CA LEU A 142 0.81 -2.51 -13.11
C LEU A 142 1.84 -1.92 -14.09
N ASP A 143 2.34 -2.73 -15.02
CA ASP A 143 3.26 -2.30 -16.08
C ASP A 143 2.58 -1.30 -17.01
N LYS A 144 1.29 -1.50 -17.33
CA LYS A 144 0.51 -0.59 -18.18
C LYS A 144 0.26 0.78 -17.53
N VAL A 145 0.06 0.82 -16.21
CA VAL A 145 -0.22 2.06 -15.46
C VAL A 145 1.02 2.69 -14.83
N SER A 146 2.19 2.09 -15.01
CA SER A 146 3.46 2.64 -14.54
C SER A 146 3.80 3.95 -15.24
N MET A 147 4.49 4.83 -14.53
CA MET A 147 5.05 6.09 -15.04
C MET A 147 6.54 6.18 -14.74
N ASP A 148 7.24 7.17 -15.31
CA ASP A 148 8.70 7.31 -15.19
C ASP A 148 9.20 7.42 -13.75
N PHE A 149 8.36 7.93 -12.86
CA PHE A 149 8.63 8.04 -11.41
C PHE A 149 8.18 6.83 -10.59
N THR A 150 7.65 5.77 -11.22
CA THR A 150 7.32 4.50 -10.54
C THR A 150 8.61 3.79 -10.15
N VAL A 151 8.85 3.67 -8.84
CA VAL A 151 10.09 3.10 -8.29
C VAL A 151 9.98 1.61 -7.94
N PHE A 152 8.77 1.13 -7.65
CA PHE A 152 8.48 -0.28 -7.40
C PHE A 152 7.04 -0.61 -7.78
N ARG A 153 6.79 -1.91 -7.99
CA ARG A 153 5.48 -2.51 -8.19
C ARG A 153 5.40 -3.77 -7.34
N ILE A 154 4.30 -3.95 -6.63
CA ILE A 154 4.12 -5.03 -5.66
C ILE A 154 2.79 -5.71 -5.95
N VAL A 155 2.78 -7.05 -5.91
CA VAL A 155 1.60 -7.89 -6.01
C VAL A 155 1.56 -8.78 -4.77
N TYR A 156 0.52 -8.62 -3.97
CA TYR A 156 0.25 -9.47 -2.81
C TYR A 156 -0.61 -10.66 -3.26
N ASP A 157 -0.04 -11.85 -3.28
CA ASP A 157 -0.78 -13.10 -3.43
C ASP A 157 -1.26 -13.56 -2.05
N VAL A 158 -2.37 -12.97 -1.62
CA VAL A 158 -2.96 -13.17 -0.28
C VAL A 158 -3.37 -14.63 -0.06
N GLY A 159 -3.80 -15.34 -1.11
CA GLY A 159 -4.21 -16.74 -1.00
C GLY A 159 -3.05 -17.67 -0.67
N ASN A 160 -1.87 -17.41 -1.24
CA ASN A 160 -0.66 -18.20 -1.04
C ASN A 160 0.31 -17.60 -0.02
N ASN A 161 0.01 -16.44 0.58
CA ASN A 161 0.90 -15.70 1.48
C ASN A 161 2.27 -15.39 0.84
N HIS A 162 2.26 -14.90 -0.41
CA HIS A 162 3.47 -14.47 -1.12
C HIS A 162 3.38 -12.98 -1.47
N ILE A 163 4.50 -12.27 -1.35
CA ILE A 163 4.62 -10.87 -1.74
C ILE A 163 5.59 -10.80 -2.92
N TYR A 164 5.08 -10.58 -4.12
CA TYR A 164 5.90 -10.43 -5.33
C TYR A 164 6.20 -8.96 -5.57
N PHE A 165 7.41 -8.64 -6.03
CA PHE A 165 7.77 -7.26 -6.33
C PHE A 165 8.81 -7.16 -7.45
N LYS A 166 8.80 -5.98 -8.10
CA LYS A 166 9.81 -5.51 -9.06
C LYS A 166 10.21 -4.09 -8.65
N THR A 167 11.49 -3.74 -8.77
CA THR A 167 11.96 -2.36 -8.56
C THR A 167 12.37 -1.74 -9.89
N LYS A 168 12.49 -0.42 -9.94
CA LYS A 168 13.01 0.28 -11.12
C LYS A 168 14.46 -0.13 -11.42
N SER A 169 15.26 -0.37 -10.37
CA SER A 169 16.65 -0.80 -10.46
C SER A 169 16.81 -2.28 -10.83
N ASN A 170 15.83 -3.13 -10.51
CA ASN A 170 15.85 -4.55 -10.87
C ASN A 170 14.44 -4.99 -11.33
N PRO A 171 14.25 -5.19 -12.65
CA PRO A 171 12.97 -5.55 -13.25
C PRO A 171 12.62 -7.04 -13.11
N ASN A 172 13.54 -7.88 -12.66
CA ASN A 172 13.28 -9.29 -12.41
C ASN A 172 12.30 -9.45 -11.26
N MET A 173 11.40 -10.43 -11.38
CA MET A 173 10.40 -10.71 -10.36
C MET A 173 11.05 -11.42 -9.17
N ARG A 174 10.96 -10.81 -8.00
CA ARG A 174 11.37 -11.39 -6.72
C ARG A 174 10.15 -11.58 -5.84
N PHE A 175 10.23 -12.48 -4.87
CA PHE A 175 9.15 -12.67 -3.93
C PHE A 175 9.62 -13.05 -2.52
N ILE A 176 8.76 -12.73 -1.57
CA ILE A 176 8.87 -13.10 -0.16
C ILE A 176 7.79 -14.15 0.12
N ASN A 177 8.17 -15.28 0.69
CA ASN A 177 7.24 -16.31 1.15
C ASN A 177 6.97 -16.10 2.64
N VAL A 178 5.81 -15.50 2.96
CA VAL A 178 5.45 -15.10 4.31
C VAL A 178 5.29 -16.31 5.24
N ASN A 179 4.96 -17.49 4.70
CA ASN A 179 4.82 -18.71 5.50
C ASN A 179 6.15 -19.21 6.10
N LYS A 180 7.30 -18.68 5.67
CA LYS A 180 8.61 -19.08 6.19
C LYS A 180 9.05 -18.29 7.43
N PHE A 181 8.28 -17.27 7.83
CA PHE A 181 8.57 -16.48 9.03
C PHE A 181 7.87 -17.09 10.24
N ASN A 182 8.52 -16.98 11.39
CA ASN A 182 7.86 -17.14 12.69
C ASN A 182 7.44 -15.75 13.16
N PHE A 183 6.18 -15.61 13.57
CA PHE A 183 5.59 -14.36 14.05
C PHE A 183 5.37 -14.36 15.57
N SER A 184 5.85 -15.37 16.30
CA SER A 184 5.82 -15.35 17.77
C SER A 184 6.69 -14.22 18.33
N CYS A 185 6.31 -13.69 19.49
CA CYS A 185 7.05 -12.59 20.13
C CYS A 185 8.48 -12.96 20.54
N ASP A 186 8.79 -14.26 20.61
CA ASP A 186 10.13 -14.80 20.91
C ASP A 186 11.13 -14.76 19.74
N THR A 187 10.73 -14.26 18.57
CA THR A 187 11.61 -14.20 17.40
C THR A 187 11.99 -12.78 17.01
N PRO A 188 13.23 -12.55 16.53
CA PRO A 188 13.66 -11.21 16.17
C PRO A 188 12.89 -10.70 14.95
N VAL A 189 12.61 -9.40 14.95
CA VAL A 189 12.15 -8.67 13.77
C VAL A 189 13.13 -8.89 12.62
N LYS A 190 12.61 -9.06 11.41
CA LYS A 190 13.40 -9.32 10.20
C LYS A 190 13.38 -8.12 9.26
N ILE A 191 14.53 -7.79 8.68
CA ILE A 191 14.69 -6.73 7.68
C ILE A 191 15.41 -7.25 6.44
N MET A 192 15.13 -6.62 5.30
CA MET A 192 15.79 -6.87 4.02
C MET A 192 15.77 -5.60 3.17
N ASP A 193 16.90 -5.23 2.55
CA ASP A 193 16.91 -4.17 1.53
C ASP A 193 16.20 -4.69 0.27
N ILE A 194 15.12 -4.01 -0.12
CA ILE A 194 14.28 -4.35 -1.29
C ILE A 194 15.06 -4.38 -2.62
N SER A 195 16.23 -3.74 -2.67
CA SER A 195 17.10 -3.74 -3.85
C SER A 195 17.90 -5.03 -4.01
N THR A 196 17.99 -5.85 -2.96
CA THR A 196 18.77 -7.10 -2.96
C THR A 196 18.09 -8.24 -3.73
N GLY A 197 18.86 -9.29 -4.02
CA GLY A 197 18.42 -10.45 -4.78
C GLY A 197 18.34 -10.18 -6.29
N ASN A 198 18.58 -11.23 -7.08
CA ASN A 198 18.49 -11.15 -8.54
C ASN A 198 17.07 -11.45 -9.04
N GLU A 199 16.53 -12.62 -8.71
CA GLU A 199 15.21 -13.11 -9.11
C GLU A 199 14.73 -14.21 -8.14
N GLY A 200 13.42 -14.49 -8.11
CA GLY A 200 12.86 -15.61 -7.36
C GLY A 200 12.72 -15.35 -5.86
N ASP A 201 12.84 -16.42 -5.06
CA ASP A 201 12.64 -16.39 -3.60
C ASP A 201 13.79 -15.64 -2.91
N VAL A 202 13.50 -14.47 -2.36
CA VAL A 202 14.46 -13.66 -1.60
C VAL A 202 14.28 -13.79 -0.09
N THR A 203 13.36 -14.65 0.38
CA THR A 203 13.12 -14.87 1.81
C THR A 203 14.37 -15.22 2.60
N PRO A 204 15.33 -16.03 2.09
CA PRO A 204 16.57 -16.33 2.81
C PRO A 204 17.53 -15.13 2.97
N LEU A 205 17.27 -14.00 2.30
CA LEU A 205 18.10 -12.79 2.37
C LEU A 205 17.70 -11.86 3.53
N PHE A 206 16.61 -12.17 4.25
CA PHE A 206 16.27 -11.45 5.46
C PHE A 206 17.31 -11.69 6.56
N SER A 207 17.61 -10.62 7.28
CA SER A 207 18.50 -10.62 8.43
C SER A 207 17.75 -10.09 9.65
N ASP A 208 18.31 -10.35 10.84
CA ASP A 208 17.78 -9.78 12.07
C ASP A 208 17.89 -8.26 12.03
N TYR A 209 16.83 -7.60 12.47
CA TYR A 209 16.82 -6.16 12.69
C TYR A 209 17.95 -5.76 13.64
N THR A 210 18.66 -4.68 13.30
CA THR A 210 19.45 -3.92 14.27
C THR A 210 19.12 -2.44 14.14
N TYR A 211 19.32 -1.70 15.24
CA TYR A 211 19.22 -0.24 15.24
C TYR A 211 20.08 0.38 14.14
N GLU A 212 21.33 -0.08 13.99
CA GLU A 212 22.29 0.48 13.03
C GLU A 212 21.81 0.30 11.60
N ALA A 213 21.30 -0.89 11.24
CA ALA A 213 20.78 -1.14 9.90
C ALA A 213 19.55 -0.27 9.58
N ASN A 214 18.69 -0.03 10.57
CA ASN A 214 17.53 0.86 10.41
C ASN A 214 17.94 2.33 10.34
N TYR A 215 18.88 2.75 11.18
CA TYR A 215 19.44 4.10 11.19
C TYR A 215 20.11 4.43 9.84
N ASP A 216 20.96 3.55 9.33
CA ASP A 216 21.65 3.73 8.05
C ASP A 216 20.65 3.86 6.89
N LEU A 217 19.57 3.06 6.90
CA LEU A 217 18.49 3.17 5.92
C LEU A 217 17.79 4.53 6.01
N ILE A 218 17.35 4.94 7.20
CA ILE A 218 16.67 6.21 7.43
C ILE A 218 17.57 7.38 7.03
N PHE A 219 18.83 7.37 7.49
CA PHE A 219 19.80 8.43 7.21
C PHE A 219 20.03 8.59 5.71
N ARG A 220 20.28 7.49 4.98
CA ARG A 220 20.44 7.49 3.53
C ARG A 220 19.19 8.02 2.84
N SER A 221 18.01 7.49 3.16
CA SER A 221 16.75 7.89 2.53
C SER A 221 16.42 9.36 2.78
N PHE A 222 16.66 9.89 3.97
CA PHE A 222 16.39 11.30 4.28
C PHE A 222 17.41 12.21 3.60
N SER A 223 18.70 11.85 3.59
CA SER A 223 19.77 12.64 2.96
C SER A 223 19.60 12.73 1.44
N GLU A 224 19.10 11.68 0.80
CA GLU A 224 18.87 11.63 -0.65
C GLU A 224 17.50 12.20 -1.08
N THR A 225 16.63 12.55 -0.13
CA THR A 225 15.30 13.11 -0.41
C THR A 225 15.29 14.61 -0.15
N GLU A 226 15.18 15.40 -1.22
CA GLU A 226 15.37 16.87 -1.19
C GLU A 226 14.55 17.60 -0.11
N PHE A 227 13.31 17.19 0.13
CA PHE A 227 12.43 17.81 1.14
C PHE A 227 12.63 17.24 2.57
N LEU A 228 13.46 16.22 2.75
CA LEU A 228 13.78 15.58 4.04
C LEU A 228 15.22 15.82 4.49
N LYS A 229 16.13 16.24 3.60
CA LYS A 229 17.58 16.33 3.87
C LYS A 229 18.00 17.24 5.03
N ASN A 230 17.14 18.14 5.47
CA ASN A 230 17.41 19.09 6.55
C ASN A 230 16.76 18.69 7.89
N ILE A 231 16.20 17.48 7.99
CA ILE A 231 15.68 16.97 9.26
C ILE A 231 16.85 16.75 10.23
N PRO A 232 16.79 17.26 11.48
CA PRO A 232 17.88 17.09 12.44
C PRO A 232 18.19 15.63 12.73
N GLU A 233 19.47 15.29 12.90
CA GLU A 233 19.94 13.93 13.17
C GLU A 233 19.26 13.30 14.39
N GLN A 234 19.05 14.07 15.47
CA GLN A 234 18.33 13.61 16.66
C GLN A 234 16.91 13.09 16.36
N VAL A 235 16.24 13.65 15.34
CA VAL A 235 14.94 13.16 14.88
C VAL A 235 15.08 11.85 14.12
N LEU A 236 16.16 11.66 13.36
CA LEU A 236 16.48 10.41 12.67
C LEU A 236 16.79 9.30 13.67
N GLU A 237 17.61 9.58 14.69
CA GLU A 237 17.90 8.65 15.80
C GLU A 237 16.62 8.21 16.51
N THR A 238 15.76 9.17 16.87
CA THR A 238 14.46 8.88 17.53
C THR A 238 13.57 7.99 16.65
N ARG A 239 13.57 8.21 15.33
CA ARG A 239 12.80 7.37 14.38
C ARG A 239 13.41 5.98 14.21
N ALA A 240 14.74 5.89 14.18
CA ALA A 240 15.45 4.63 14.06
C ALA A 240 15.25 3.76 15.31
N GLN A 241 15.14 4.37 16.50
CA GLN A 241 14.90 3.67 17.75
C GLN A 241 13.43 3.28 17.97
N TYR A 242 12.48 3.93 17.28
CA TYR A 242 11.04 3.71 17.50
C TYR A 242 10.61 2.23 17.54
N PRO A 243 11.07 1.33 16.64
CA PRO A 243 10.70 -0.09 16.71
C PRO A 243 11.03 -0.78 18.03
N GLU A 244 12.07 -0.33 18.75
CA GLU A 244 12.47 -0.90 20.05
C GLU A 244 11.56 -0.45 21.21
N THR A 245 10.69 0.52 20.97
CA THR A 245 9.75 1.03 21.97
C THR A 245 8.41 0.30 21.97
N LEU A 246 8.20 -0.60 20.99
CA LEU A 246 6.94 -1.29 20.78
C LEU A 246 7.00 -2.70 21.38
N PRO A 247 6.24 -3.00 22.44
CA PRO A 247 6.15 -4.35 22.96
C PRO A 247 5.38 -5.25 21.99
N CYS A 248 5.81 -6.51 21.87
CA CYS A 248 5.01 -7.56 21.27
C CYS A 248 4.14 -8.20 22.36
N GLU A 249 2.84 -8.30 22.11
CA GLU A 249 1.86 -8.92 23.02
C GLU A 249 1.24 -10.14 22.30
N GLU A 250 1.21 -11.30 22.97
CA GLU A 250 0.55 -12.53 22.51
C GLU A 250 -0.89 -12.64 23.03
#